data_AF-F5NS33-F1
#
_entry.id   AF-F5NS33-F1
#
_cell.length_a   1.000
_cell.length_b   1.000
_cell.length_c   1.000
_cell.angle_alpha   90.00
_cell.angle_beta   90.00
_cell.angle_gamma   90.00
#
_symmetry.space_group_name_H-M   'P 1'
#
loop_
_entity.id
_entity.type
_entity.pdbx_description
1 polymer ?
#
loop_
_entity_poly.entity_id
_entity_poly.type
_entity_poly.pdbx_seq_one_letter_code
_entity_poly.pdbx_strand_id
1 'polypeptide(L)'
;MLPQNLHSRHIRVITEGGQNFQIPPLPETVAAWFPEADRREVSTQWTSFSTEENSRAFSAFLDRLSDTVSARNTSGFREQVAAWLEKLSASAELRQQSFAVAADATESCEDRVALTWNNLRKTLLVHQASEGLFDNDTGALLSLGREMFRLEILEDIARDKVRTLHFVDEIEVYLAFQTMLAE
;
A
#
# COMPACT_ATOMS: atom_id res chain seq x y z
N MET A 1 20.61 -40.21 -25.86
CA MET A 1 20.86 -38.91 -25.20
C MET A 1 19.73 -37.97 -25.59
N LEU A 2 18.98 -37.48 -24.61
CA LEU A 2 17.90 -36.46 -24.64
C LEU A 2 17.54 -36.17 -23.16
N PRO A 3 16.77 -35.11 -22.82
CA PRO A 3 16.36 -33.93 -23.61
C PRO A 3 17.32 -32.75 -23.25
N GLN A 4 17.03 -31.43 -23.16
CA GLN A 4 15.82 -30.58 -23.25
C GLN A 4 16.16 -29.24 -23.95
N ASN A 5 15.12 -28.47 -24.30
CA ASN A 5 15.18 -27.00 -24.45
C ASN A 5 14.58 -26.34 -23.19
N LEU A 6 15.01 -25.14 -22.82
CA LEU A 6 14.23 -24.25 -21.95
C LEU A 6 14.47 -22.78 -22.30
N HIS A 7 13.41 -21.97 -22.23
CA HIS A 7 13.40 -20.60 -22.74
C HIS A 7 14.03 -19.61 -21.74
N SER A 8 15.05 -18.86 -22.17
CA SER A 8 15.54 -17.71 -21.41
C SER A 8 14.62 -16.51 -21.67
N ARG A 9 13.74 -16.17 -20.72
CA ARG A 9 12.95 -14.93 -20.77
C ARG A 9 13.87 -13.75 -20.46
N HIS A 10 13.97 -12.79 -21.39
CA HIS A 10 14.74 -11.57 -21.19
C HIS A 10 14.11 -10.67 -20.11
N ILE A 11 14.56 -10.80 -18.87
CA ILE A 11 14.41 -9.75 -17.86
C ILE A 11 15.31 -8.59 -18.29
N ARG A 12 14.73 -7.46 -18.69
CA ARG A 12 15.50 -6.23 -18.90
C ARG A 12 15.89 -5.65 -17.54
N VAL A 13 17.19 -5.64 -17.27
CA VAL A 13 17.75 -4.96 -16.11
C VAL A 13 17.74 -3.45 -16.39
N ILE A 14 17.10 -2.68 -15.52
CA ILE A 14 17.35 -1.25 -15.38
C ILE A 14 18.37 -1.15 -14.24
N THR A 15 19.52 -0.52 -14.51
CA THR A 15 20.67 -0.53 -13.60
C THR A 15 21.05 0.90 -13.23
N GLU A 16 20.75 1.30 -12.00
CA GLU A 16 21.34 2.44 -11.30
C GLU A 16 21.18 2.19 -9.79
N GLY A 17 22.05 2.75 -8.95
CA GLY A 17 21.82 2.80 -7.49
C GLY A 17 22.25 1.62 -6.60
N GLY A 18 22.91 0.57 -7.12
CA GLY A 18 23.79 -0.31 -6.32
C GLY A 18 23.19 -1.19 -5.19
N GLN A 19 21.90 -1.11 -4.88
CA GLN A 19 21.21 -2.00 -3.94
C GLN A 19 20.32 -2.99 -4.69
N ASN A 20 20.57 -4.29 -4.51
CA ASN A 20 19.89 -5.35 -5.25
C ASN A 20 18.56 -5.74 -4.55
N PHE A 21 17.66 -4.77 -4.38
CA PHE A 21 16.32 -5.00 -3.82
C PHE A 21 15.51 -5.91 -4.75
N GLN A 22 15.49 -7.20 -4.40
CA GLN A 22 14.56 -8.17 -4.95
C GLN A 22 13.16 -7.88 -4.38
N ILE A 23 12.47 -6.89 -4.97
CA ILE A 23 11.06 -6.60 -4.72
C ILE A 23 10.30 -7.93 -4.67
N PRO A 24 9.70 -8.33 -3.53
CA PRO A 24 9.14 -9.67 -3.40
C PRO A 24 7.95 -9.89 -4.35
N PRO A 25 7.62 -11.14 -4.68
CA PRO A 25 6.43 -11.46 -5.45
C PRO A 25 5.18 -10.90 -4.77
N LEU A 26 4.35 -10.16 -5.50
CA LEU A 26 3.09 -9.60 -4.99
C LEU A 26 2.27 -10.58 -4.11
N PRO A 27 2.14 -11.87 -4.43
CA PRO A 27 1.37 -12.81 -3.60
C PRO A 27 2.02 -13.15 -2.26
N GLU A 28 3.34 -12.99 -2.14
CA GLU A 28 4.09 -13.22 -0.91
C GLU A 28 4.06 -11.95 -0.05
N THR A 29 4.28 -10.78 -0.65
CA THR A 29 4.19 -9.47 0.01
C THR A 29 2.80 -9.22 0.60
N VAL A 30 1.74 -9.52 -0.16
CA VAL A 30 0.35 -9.39 0.32
C VAL A 30 0.10 -10.39 1.44
N ALA A 31 0.46 -11.67 1.26
CA ALA A 31 0.23 -12.69 2.28
C ALA A 31 0.97 -12.41 3.60
N ALA A 32 2.09 -11.67 3.59
CA ALA A 32 2.78 -11.25 4.81
C ALA A 32 1.92 -10.36 5.73
N TRP A 33 0.95 -9.61 5.20
CA TRP A 33 0.03 -8.79 5.98
C TRP A 33 -1.00 -9.60 6.78
N PHE A 34 -1.31 -10.82 6.33
CA PHE A 34 -2.37 -11.65 6.90
C PHE A 34 -1.85 -12.61 8.01
N PRO A 35 -2.74 -13.12 8.89
CA PRO A 35 -2.44 -14.18 9.84
C PRO A 35 -1.91 -15.43 9.14
N GLU A 36 -1.08 -16.24 9.82
CA GLU A 36 -0.37 -17.37 9.20
C GLU A 36 -1.30 -18.43 8.59
N ALA A 37 -2.51 -18.58 9.13
CA ALA A 37 -3.53 -19.50 8.60
C ALA A 37 -3.95 -19.15 7.17
N ASP A 38 -4.16 -17.86 6.88
CA ASP A 38 -4.85 -17.39 5.68
C ASP A 38 -3.88 -17.15 4.51
N ARG A 39 -2.57 -17.02 4.81
CA ARG A 39 -1.51 -16.68 3.85
C ARG A 39 -1.51 -17.52 2.58
N ARG A 40 -1.82 -18.82 2.69
CA ARG A 40 -1.83 -19.73 1.53
C ARG A 40 -2.98 -19.43 0.58
N GLU A 41 -4.16 -19.10 1.11
CA GLU A 41 -5.34 -18.77 0.32
C GLU A 41 -5.16 -17.39 -0.33
N VAL A 42 -4.75 -16.39 0.46
CA VAL A 42 -4.44 -15.04 -0.03
C VAL A 42 -3.37 -15.06 -1.13
N SER A 43 -2.27 -15.77 -0.92
CA SER A 43 -1.21 -15.91 -1.94
C SER A 43 -1.71 -16.62 -3.20
N THR A 44 -2.55 -17.65 -3.06
CA THR A 44 -3.16 -18.33 -4.22
C THR A 44 -4.06 -17.38 -5.01
N GLN A 45 -4.89 -16.57 -4.34
CA GLN A 45 -5.75 -15.57 -4.97
C GLN A 45 -4.93 -14.51 -5.72
N TRP A 46 -3.97 -13.87 -5.03
CA TRP A 46 -3.16 -12.77 -5.55
C TRP A 46 -2.12 -13.17 -6.60
N THR A 47 -1.84 -14.47 -6.76
CA THR A 47 -1.06 -14.99 -7.89
C THR A 47 -1.70 -14.61 -9.23
N SER A 48 -3.04 -14.53 -9.31
CA SER A 48 -3.74 -14.12 -10.53
C SER A 48 -3.53 -12.64 -10.89
N PHE A 49 -3.42 -11.76 -9.90
CA PHE A 49 -3.23 -10.31 -10.09
C PHE A 49 -1.76 -9.93 -10.36
N SER A 50 -0.83 -10.88 -10.22
CA SER A 50 0.61 -10.63 -10.38
C SER A 50 1.02 -10.24 -11.81
N THR A 51 0.19 -10.54 -12.81
CA THR A 51 0.38 -10.14 -14.21
C THR A 51 -0.31 -8.83 -14.60
N GLU A 52 -1.00 -8.17 -13.68
CA GLU A 52 -1.63 -6.87 -13.94
C GLU A 52 -0.59 -5.74 -14.03
N GLU A 53 -0.96 -4.65 -14.72
CA GLU A 53 -0.12 -3.46 -14.83
C GLU A 53 0.15 -2.87 -13.44
N ASN A 54 1.36 -2.34 -13.23
CA ASN A 54 1.81 -1.76 -11.95
C ASN A 54 1.84 -2.69 -10.72
N SER A 55 1.52 -3.98 -10.85
CA SER A 55 1.56 -4.98 -9.77
C SER A 55 2.89 -5.03 -9.00
N ARG A 56 4.02 -4.84 -9.71
CA ARG A 56 5.37 -4.80 -9.11
C ARG A 56 5.63 -3.54 -8.31
N ALA A 57 5.11 -2.38 -8.73
CA ALA A 57 5.22 -1.13 -7.98
C ALA A 57 4.40 -1.21 -6.69
N PHE A 58 3.18 -1.75 -6.78
CA PHE A 58 2.33 -2.02 -5.63
C PHE A 58 2.99 -3.01 -4.64
N SER A 59 3.67 -4.05 -5.13
CA SER A 59 4.47 -4.94 -4.27
C SER A 59 5.60 -4.20 -3.55
N ALA A 60 6.37 -3.36 -4.26
CA ALA A 60 7.44 -2.56 -3.65
C ALA A 60 6.92 -1.57 -2.60
N PHE A 61 5.74 -0.97 -2.83
CA PHE A 61 5.06 -0.14 -1.84
C PHE A 61 4.66 -0.93 -0.59
N LEU A 62 4.02 -2.10 -0.74
CA LEU A 62 3.63 -2.94 0.40
C LEU A 62 4.81 -3.46 1.20
N ASP A 63 5.91 -3.82 0.54
CA ASP A 63 7.15 -4.27 1.16
C ASP A 63 7.71 -3.16 2.07
N ARG A 64 7.90 -1.97 1.51
CA ARG A 64 8.37 -0.76 2.22
C ARG A 64 7.42 -0.30 3.33
N LEU A 65 6.10 -0.45 3.14
CA LEU A 65 5.09 -0.17 4.17
C LEU A 65 5.17 -1.18 5.34
N SER A 66 5.56 -2.43 5.07
CA SER A 66 5.66 -3.50 6.08
C SER A 66 6.88 -3.37 6.99
N ASP A 67 7.92 -2.66 6.52
CA ASP A 67 9.16 -2.41 7.24
C ASP A 67 9.06 -1.33 8.32
N THR A 68 8.00 -0.52 8.29
CA THR A 68 7.74 0.57 9.24
C THR A 68 7.55 0.08 10.68
N VAL A 69 8.01 0.86 11.66
CA VAL A 69 7.81 0.56 13.10
C VAL A 69 6.34 0.30 13.44
N SER A 70 5.39 1.03 12.86
CA SER A 70 3.95 0.81 13.09
C SER A 70 3.44 -0.51 12.51
N ALA A 71 3.86 -0.90 11.30
CA ALA A 71 3.52 -2.21 10.75
C ALA A 71 4.11 -3.38 11.55
N ARG A 72 5.21 -3.15 12.28
CA ARG A 72 5.86 -4.14 13.15
C ARG A 72 5.26 -4.19 14.58
N ASN A 73 4.86 -3.04 15.14
CA ASN A 73 4.47 -2.91 16.55
C ASN A 73 2.97 -2.68 16.81
N THR A 74 2.15 -2.40 15.79
CA THR A 74 0.72 -2.05 15.96
C THR A 74 -0.17 -3.02 15.18
N SER A 75 -0.80 -3.99 15.87
CA SER A 75 -1.64 -5.00 15.21
C SER A 75 -2.79 -4.38 14.40
N GLY A 76 -3.48 -3.40 15.00
CA GLY A 76 -4.58 -2.66 14.37
C GLY A 76 -4.21 -1.91 13.08
N PHE A 77 -2.92 -1.65 12.82
CA PHE A 77 -2.46 -1.11 11.53
C PHE A 77 -2.36 -2.23 10.47
N ARG A 78 -1.80 -3.40 10.84
CA ARG A 78 -1.79 -4.57 9.94
C ARG A 78 -3.21 -5.03 9.60
N GLU A 79 -4.11 -5.02 10.58
CA GLU A 79 -5.53 -5.35 10.42
C GLU A 79 -6.23 -4.39 9.44
N GLN A 80 -5.96 -3.08 9.52
CA GLN A 80 -6.46 -2.09 8.54
C GLN A 80 -5.93 -2.34 7.12
N VAL A 81 -4.64 -2.65 6.97
CA VAL A 81 -4.03 -2.95 5.66
C VAL A 81 -4.59 -4.25 5.08
N ALA A 82 -4.76 -5.30 5.89
CA ALA A 82 -5.37 -6.57 5.47
C ALA A 82 -6.84 -6.39 5.01
N ALA A 83 -7.66 -5.71 5.81
CA ALA A 83 -9.07 -5.45 5.47
C ALA A 83 -9.25 -4.50 4.26
N TRP A 84 -8.22 -3.72 3.91
CA TRP A 84 -8.16 -2.96 2.66
C TRP A 84 -7.76 -3.86 1.47
N LEU A 85 -6.77 -4.74 1.64
CA LEU A 85 -6.35 -5.71 0.62
C LEU A 85 -7.50 -6.67 0.24
N GLU A 86 -8.33 -7.10 1.18
CA GLU A 86 -9.55 -7.88 0.88
C GLU A 86 -10.51 -7.14 -0.09
N LYS A 87 -10.62 -5.81 0.01
CA LYS A 87 -11.46 -5.01 -0.90
C LYS A 87 -10.84 -4.90 -2.29
N LEU A 88 -9.52 -4.84 -2.37
CA LEU A 88 -8.77 -4.87 -3.64
C LEU A 88 -8.83 -6.24 -4.32
N SER A 89 -8.94 -7.35 -3.58
CA SER A 89 -9.13 -8.66 -4.22
C SER A 89 -10.55 -8.85 -4.76
N ALA A 90 -11.55 -8.21 -4.15
CA ALA A 90 -12.94 -8.21 -4.60
C ALA A 90 -13.22 -7.27 -5.80
N SER A 91 -12.68 -6.04 -5.81
CA SER A 91 -12.91 -5.05 -6.88
C SER A 91 -11.69 -4.86 -7.78
N ALA A 92 -11.82 -5.27 -9.05
CA ALA A 92 -10.76 -5.13 -10.05
C ALA A 92 -10.49 -3.67 -10.44
N GLU A 93 -11.51 -2.82 -10.46
CA GLU A 93 -11.36 -1.38 -10.73
C GLU A 93 -10.58 -0.70 -9.60
N LEU A 94 -10.98 -0.92 -8.35
CA LEU A 94 -10.29 -0.40 -7.16
C LEU A 94 -8.83 -0.88 -7.11
N ARG A 95 -8.57 -2.13 -7.48
CA ARG A 95 -7.21 -2.68 -7.56
C ARG A 95 -6.37 -2.00 -8.64
N GLN A 96 -6.90 -1.82 -9.85
CA GLN A 96 -6.19 -1.11 -10.92
C GLN A 96 -5.89 0.35 -10.54
N GLN A 97 -6.86 1.06 -9.95
CA GLN A 97 -6.66 2.42 -9.44
C GLN A 97 -5.60 2.45 -8.33
N SER A 98 -5.63 1.49 -7.39
CA SER A 98 -4.64 1.39 -6.30
C SER A 98 -3.23 1.04 -6.81
N PHE A 99 -3.11 0.20 -7.83
CA PHE A 99 -1.83 -0.14 -8.44
C PHE A 99 -1.24 1.06 -9.19
N ALA A 100 -2.07 1.87 -9.87
CA ALA A 100 -1.64 3.13 -10.49
C ALA A 100 -1.13 4.15 -9.44
N VAL A 101 -1.88 4.39 -8.36
CA VAL A 101 -1.47 5.30 -7.27
C VAL A 101 -0.15 4.86 -6.63
N ALA A 102 0.09 3.55 -6.51
CA ALA A 102 1.37 3.02 -6.03
C ALA A 102 2.51 3.15 -7.06
N ALA A 103 2.23 3.11 -8.36
CA ALA A 103 3.23 3.36 -9.40
C ALA A 103 3.72 4.82 -9.38
N ASP A 104 2.80 5.79 -9.46
CA ASP A 104 3.08 7.23 -9.37
C ASP A 104 3.96 7.55 -8.14
N ALA A 105 3.62 6.92 -7.01
CA ALA A 105 4.37 7.03 -5.77
C ALA A 105 5.79 6.48 -5.86
N THR A 106 5.99 5.30 -6.45
CA THR A 106 7.33 4.69 -6.60
C THR A 106 8.21 5.35 -7.67
N GLU A 107 7.61 6.02 -8.66
CA GLU A 107 8.35 6.81 -9.65
C GLU A 107 8.84 8.15 -9.06
N SER A 108 8.09 8.76 -8.14
CA SER A 108 8.53 9.94 -7.40
C SER A 108 9.37 9.56 -6.17
N CYS A 109 10.69 9.67 -6.28
CA CYS A 109 11.66 9.08 -5.33
C CYS A 109 11.44 9.35 -3.82
N GLU A 110 11.72 8.28 -3.07
CA GLU A 110 12.06 8.17 -1.65
C GLU A 110 10.98 8.46 -0.58
N ASP A 111 10.55 9.69 -0.33
CA ASP A 111 9.91 10.04 0.98
C ASP A 111 8.38 9.81 1.07
N ARG A 112 7.71 9.37 0.01
CA ARG A 112 6.24 9.55 -0.15
C ARG A 112 5.33 8.42 0.38
N VAL A 113 5.82 7.49 1.18
CA VAL A 113 5.03 6.30 1.60
C VAL A 113 3.76 6.70 2.38
N ALA A 114 3.83 7.75 3.22
CA ALA A 114 2.69 8.30 3.96
C ALA A 114 1.60 8.91 3.05
N LEU A 115 1.99 9.82 2.16
CA LEU A 115 1.13 10.41 1.12
C LEU A 115 0.46 9.34 0.26
N THR A 116 1.20 8.28 -0.07
CA THR A 116 0.71 7.16 -0.87
C THR A 116 -0.37 6.38 -0.13
N TRP A 117 -0.13 6.03 1.14
CA TRP A 117 -1.15 5.40 1.99
C TRP A 117 -2.41 6.25 2.13
N ASN A 118 -2.25 7.57 2.33
CA ASN A 118 -3.38 8.50 2.37
C ASN A 118 -4.16 8.54 1.04
N ASN A 119 -3.47 8.60 -0.10
CA ASN A 119 -4.11 8.61 -1.41
C ASN A 119 -4.82 7.27 -1.70
N LEU A 120 -4.23 6.12 -1.34
CA LEU A 120 -4.87 4.81 -1.47
C LEU A 120 -6.14 4.69 -0.60
N ARG A 121 -6.13 5.28 0.61
CA ARG A 121 -7.36 5.45 1.42
C ARG A 121 -8.37 6.34 0.69
N LYS A 122 -7.98 7.50 0.13
CA LYS A 122 -8.89 8.38 -0.65
C LYS A 122 -9.52 7.62 -1.83
N THR A 123 -8.74 6.82 -2.57
CA THR A 123 -9.24 6.01 -3.69
C THR A 123 -10.31 5.00 -3.26
N LEU A 124 -10.11 4.28 -2.15
CA LEU A 124 -11.15 3.40 -1.59
C LEU A 124 -12.45 4.17 -1.31
N LEU A 125 -12.36 5.35 -0.73
CA LEU A 125 -13.53 6.13 -0.32
C LEU A 125 -14.27 6.76 -1.51
N VAL A 126 -13.54 7.19 -2.53
CA VAL A 126 -14.12 7.63 -3.80
C VAL A 126 -14.84 6.47 -4.49
N HIS A 127 -14.25 5.27 -4.51
CA HIS A 127 -14.89 4.07 -5.05
C HIS A 127 -16.18 3.74 -4.28
N GLN A 128 -16.14 3.66 -2.95
CA GLN A 128 -17.31 3.42 -2.10
C GLN A 128 -18.42 4.47 -2.28
N ALA A 129 -18.06 5.74 -2.47
CA ALA A 129 -19.03 6.78 -2.81
C ALA A 129 -19.62 6.60 -4.21
N SER A 130 -18.83 6.17 -5.19
CA SER A 130 -19.32 5.87 -6.56
C SER A 130 -20.19 4.61 -6.64
N GLU A 131 -20.01 3.66 -5.73
CA GLU A 131 -20.89 2.49 -5.55
C GLU A 131 -22.19 2.80 -4.78
N GLY A 132 -22.41 4.06 -4.37
CA GLY A 132 -23.62 4.50 -3.67
C GLY A 132 -23.69 4.12 -2.18
N LEU A 133 -22.58 3.69 -1.57
CA LEU A 133 -22.53 3.24 -0.17
C LEU A 133 -23.03 4.30 0.84
N PHE A 134 -22.94 5.58 0.45
CA PHE A 134 -23.32 6.73 1.28
C PHE A 134 -24.60 7.45 0.84
N ASP A 135 -25.29 6.98 -0.21
CA ASP A 135 -26.48 7.64 -0.77
C ASP A 135 -27.61 7.84 0.25
N ASN A 136 -27.69 6.95 1.23
CA ASN A 136 -28.66 6.99 2.33
C ASN A 136 -28.04 7.38 3.68
N ASP A 137 -26.71 7.58 3.75
CA ASP A 137 -26.00 8.01 4.96
C ASP A 137 -24.91 9.06 4.66
N THR A 138 -25.38 10.29 4.44
CA THR A 138 -24.52 11.47 4.36
C THR A 138 -23.82 11.78 5.70
N GLY A 139 -24.30 11.22 6.83
CA GLY A 139 -23.69 11.37 8.14
C GLY A 139 -22.35 10.62 8.24
N ALA A 140 -22.32 9.37 7.78
CA ALA A 140 -21.11 8.58 7.62
C ALA A 140 -20.11 9.27 6.68
N LEU A 141 -20.55 9.70 5.49
CA LEU A 141 -19.71 10.41 4.52
C LEU A 141 -19.11 11.71 5.10
N LEU A 142 -19.90 12.50 5.83
CA LEU A 142 -19.42 13.71 6.50
C LEU A 142 -18.46 13.41 7.65
N SER A 143 -18.62 12.28 8.35
CA SER A 143 -17.69 11.87 9.41
C SER A 143 -16.35 11.42 8.84
N LEU A 144 -16.42 10.61 7.80
CA LEU A 144 -15.28 10.08 7.07
C LEU A 144 -14.50 11.19 6.34
N GLY A 145 -15.20 12.16 5.73
CA GLY A 145 -14.56 13.35 5.14
C GLY A 145 -13.84 14.21 6.18
N ARG A 146 -14.36 14.31 7.41
CA ARG A 146 -13.66 14.97 8.53
C ARG A 146 -12.44 14.18 9.01
N GLU A 147 -12.48 12.84 8.96
CA GLU A 147 -11.31 12.00 9.25
C GLU A 147 -10.21 12.24 8.20
N MET A 148 -10.55 12.13 6.91
CA MET A 148 -9.59 12.33 5.82
C MET A 148 -8.97 13.73 5.81
N PHE A 149 -9.76 14.78 6.06
CA PHE A 149 -9.26 16.15 6.19
C PHE A 149 -8.28 16.33 7.35
N ARG A 150 -8.49 15.63 8.48
CA ARG A 150 -7.51 15.60 9.59
C ARG A 150 -6.24 14.88 9.17
N LEU A 151 -6.36 13.74 8.50
CA LEU A 151 -5.21 12.95 8.02
C LEU A 151 -4.36 13.72 7.00
N GLU A 152 -4.98 14.50 6.10
CA GLU A 152 -4.27 15.42 5.20
C GLU A 152 -3.48 16.50 5.96
N ILE A 153 -4.10 17.13 6.98
CA ILE A 153 -3.39 18.10 7.84
C ILE A 153 -2.26 17.45 8.63
N LEU A 154 -2.44 16.23 9.15
CA LEU A 154 -1.39 15.49 9.83
C LEU A 154 -0.25 15.07 8.90
N GLU A 155 -0.52 14.87 7.62
CA GLU A 155 0.51 14.58 6.61
C GLU A 155 1.43 15.78 6.37
N ASP A 156 0.87 16.97 6.15
CA ASP A 156 1.68 18.19 5.98
C ASP A 156 2.40 18.58 7.28
N ILE A 157 1.79 18.39 8.45
CA ILE A 157 2.47 18.55 9.75
C ILE A 157 3.61 17.55 9.92
N ALA A 158 3.43 16.28 9.53
CA ALA A 158 4.47 15.27 9.59
C ALA A 158 5.64 15.61 8.65
N ARG A 159 5.35 16.01 7.42
CA ARG A 159 6.32 16.45 6.41
C ARG A 159 7.15 17.66 6.87
N ASP A 160 6.50 18.71 7.38
CA ASP A 160 7.22 19.84 7.96
C ASP A 160 7.98 19.46 9.23
N LYS A 161 7.50 18.48 10.00
CA LYS A 161 8.24 17.97 11.16
C LYS A 161 9.48 17.17 10.74
N VAL A 162 9.41 16.34 9.70
CA VAL A 162 10.53 15.54 9.16
C VAL A 162 11.64 16.45 8.66
N ARG A 163 11.31 17.57 8.01
CA ARG A 163 12.28 18.63 7.64
C ARG A 163 13.06 19.23 8.83
N THR A 164 12.59 19.04 10.07
CA THR A 164 13.29 19.45 11.31
C THR A 164 14.01 18.32 12.04
N LEU A 165 13.99 17.10 11.49
CA LEU A 165 14.59 15.90 12.07
C LEU A 165 15.72 15.39 11.16
N HIS A 166 16.59 14.55 11.72
CA HIS A 166 17.63 13.85 10.98
C HIS A 166 17.51 12.36 11.29
N PHE A 167 17.65 11.51 10.27
CA PHE A 167 17.58 10.04 10.37
C PHE A 167 16.24 9.49 10.88
N VAL A 168 15.10 10.09 10.47
CA VAL A 168 13.73 9.58 10.73
C VAL A 168 12.94 9.59 9.43
N ASP A 169 12.18 8.52 9.14
CA ASP A 169 11.36 8.38 7.94
C ASP A 169 10.05 9.19 8.04
N GLU A 170 9.57 9.77 6.93
CA GLU A 170 8.31 10.54 6.88
C GLU A 170 7.11 9.69 7.32
N ILE A 171 7.09 8.39 7.01
CA ILE A 171 5.98 7.53 7.42
C ILE A 171 5.97 7.19 8.91
N GLU A 172 7.13 7.12 9.57
CA GLU A 172 7.17 6.86 11.01
C GLU A 172 6.72 8.09 11.82
N VAL A 173 7.08 9.30 11.37
CA VAL A 173 6.55 10.54 11.96
C VAL A 173 5.05 10.65 11.72
N TYR A 174 4.58 10.34 10.50
CA TYR A 174 3.16 10.41 10.16
C TYR A 174 2.32 9.39 10.96
N LEU A 175 2.71 8.12 10.99
CA LEU A 175 1.97 7.08 11.72
C LEU A 175 2.06 7.28 13.25
N ALA A 176 3.14 7.87 13.76
CA ALA A 176 3.19 8.33 15.15
C ALA A 176 2.15 9.42 15.43
N PHE A 177 2.03 10.46 14.59
CA PHE A 177 0.97 11.47 14.72
C PHE A 177 -0.43 10.85 14.59
N GLN A 178 -0.67 9.97 13.61
CA GLN A 178 -1.96 9.28 13.45
C GLN A 178 -2.32 8.44 14.69
N THR A 179 -1.34 7.80 15.33
CA THR A 179 -1.57 6.97 16.53
C THR A 179 -1.76 7.82 17.80
N MET A 180 -0.99 8.91 17.95
CA MET A 180 -1.06 9.78 19.14
C MET A 180 -2.24 10.76 19.15
N LEU A 181 -2.90 10.97 18.00
CA LEU A 181 -4.02 11.91 17.83
C LEU A 181 -5.31 11.20 17.38
N ALA A 182 -5.43 9.91 17.73
CA ALA A 182 -6.64 9.10 17.54
C ALA A 182 -7.64 9.21 18.71
N GLU A 183 -7.21 9.77 19.85
CA GLU A 183 -8.01 10.05 21.06
C GLU A 183 -8.36 11.56 21.17
#